data_AF-H1W529-F1
#
_entry.id   AF-H1W529-F1
#
_cell.length_a   1.000
_cell.length_b   1.000
_cell.length_c   1.000
_cell.angle_alpha   90.00
_cell.angle_beta   90.00
_cell.angle_gamma   90.00
#
_symmetry.space_group_name_H-M   'P 1'
#
loop_
_entity.id
_entity.type
_entity.pdbx_description
1 polymer ?
#
loop_
_entity_poly.entity_id
_entity_poly.type
_entity_poly.pdbx_seq_one_letter_code
_entity_poly.pdbx_strand_id
1 'polypeptide(L)'
;MHAYVWGGEKAEEVLPPAISVPLLRVSQHLEVPPVATYAGLNLWNFLSTTDDFTDLESLESLHTFTGTKDEAWFYLVSVAMEAQGARIITDMLNALESIKSRDYGTITRALDDLSANIRKIGALLERMYEHCDPMVFFYEIRPFLAGSKNMAAAGLPNGIFYDEGNGRGSWQQLRGGSNGQSSLIQFLDIVLGVEHTSEGNSNPHASKTTCQVRTSASSSMFLAW
;
A
#
# COMPACT_ATOMS: atom_id res chain seq x y z
N MET A 1 -5.59 13.79 -8.39
CA MET A 1 -5.43 14.49 -7.09
C MET A 1 -3.96 14.69 -6.74
N HIS A 2 -3.16 13.63 -6.55
CA HIS A 2 -1.74 13.78 -6.19
C HIS A 2 -0.92 14.61 -7.19
N ALA A 3 -1.15 14.46 -8.49
CA ALA A 3 -0.55 15.32 -9.52
C ALA A 3 -0.86 16.82 -9.31
N TYR A 4 -2.08 17.16 -8.88
CA TYR A 4 -2.47 18.55 -8.59
C TYR A 4 -1.76 19.07 -7.34
N VAL A 5 -1.69 18.25 -6.28
CA VAL A 5 -1.08 18.63 -5.01
C VAL A 5 0.43 18.75 -5.13
N TRP A 6 1.11 17.82 -5.80
CA TRP A 6 2.56 17.69 -5.78
C TRP A 6 3.26 18.07 -7.08
N GLY A 7 2.51 18.31 -8.17
CA GLY A 7 3.10 18.55 -9.51
C GLY A 7 3.58 19.98 -9.75
N GLY A 8 3.26 20.93 -8.87
CA GLY A 8 3.73 22.31 -8.94
C GLY A 8 5.08 22.52 -8.23
N GLU A 9 5.65 23.73 -8.35
CA GLU A 9 6.87 24.11 -7.60
C GLU A 9 6.66 24.07 -6.08
N LYS A 10 5.41 24.22 -5.62
CA LYS A 10 4.99 24.14 -4.22
C LYS A 10 3.77 23.25 -4.12
N ALA A 11 3.61 22.63 -2.95
CA ALA A 11 2.45 21.79 -2.70
C ALA A 11 1.16 22.63 -2.61
N GLU A 12 0.11 22.20 -3.32
CA GLU A 12 -1.20 22.83 -3.25
C GLU A 12 -1.99 22.30 -2.05
N GLU A 13 -2.35 23.18 -1.13
CA GLU A 13 -3.05 22.81 0.11
C GLU A 13 -4.57 22.72 -0.05
N VAL A 14 -5.15 23.31 -1.10
CA VAL A 14 -6.60 23.32 -1.36
C VAL A 14 -6.93 22.50 -2.60
N LEU A 15 -7.66 21.41 -2.42
CA LEU A 15 -8.18 20.62 -3.52
C LEU A 15 -9.51 21.19 -4.00
N PRO A 16 -9.65 21.63 -5.26
CA PRO A 16 -10.86 22.29 -5.73
C PRO A 16 -12.07 21.34 -5.79
N PRO A 17 -13.30 21.87 -5.67
CA PRO A 17 -14.55 21.09 -5.65
C PRO A 17 -14.71 20.09 -6.80
N ALA A 18 -14.19 20.44 -7.98
CA ALA A 18 -14.24 19.57 -9.16
C ALA A 18 -13.49 18.24 -8.99
N ILE A 19 -12.51 18.18 -8.08
CA ILE A 19 -11.73 16.97 -7.78
C ILE A 19 -12.12 16.38 -6.42
N SER A 20 -12.21 17.22 -5.39
CA SER A 20 -12.49 16.79 -4.01
C SER A 20 -13.86 16.13 -3.85
N VAL A 21 -14.94 16.71 -4.40
CA VAL A 21 -16.30 16.19 -4.24
C VAL A 21 -16.45 14.77 -4.83
N PRO A 22 -16.08 14.50 -6.10
CA PRO A 22 -16.16 13.14 -6.62
C PRO A 22 -15.20 12.19 -5.91
N LEU A 23 -13.99 12.63 -5.55
CA LEU A 23 -13.02 11.81 -4.82
C LEU A 23 -13.58 11.38 -3.47
N LEU A 24 -14.08 12.31 -2.66
CA LEU A 24 -14.67 12.02 -1.35
C LEU A 24 -15.83 11.02 -1.47
N ARG A 25 -16.71 11.20 -2.48
CA ARG A 25 -17.84 10.32 -2.71
C ARG A 25 -17.40 8.90 -3.09
N VAL A 26 -16.43 8.76 -4.00
CA VAL A 26 -15.90 7.46 -4.43
C VAL A 26 -15.17 6.78 -3.27
N SER A 27 -14.33 7.53 -2.55
CA SER A 27 -13.61 7.05 -1.37
C SER A 27 -14.54 6.58 -0.27
N GLN A 28 -15.62 7.32 0.02
CA GLN A 28 -16.64 6.89 0.97
C GLN A 28 -17.35 5.62 0.50
N HIS A 29 -17.67 5.52 -0.79
CA HIS A 29 -18.36 4.35 -1.34
C HIS A 29 -17.50 3.08 -1.33
N LEU A 30 -16.21 3.22 -1.64
CA LEU A 30 -15.24 2.12 -1.65
C LEU A 30 -14.61 1.88 -0.28
N GLU A 31 -14.97 2.66 0.74
CA GLU A 31 -14.42 2.60 2.10
C GLU A 31 -12.90 2.77 2.18
N VAL A 32 -12.32 3.51 1.23
CA VAL A 32 -10.88 3.85 1.21
C VAL A 32 -10.66 5.32 1.51
N PRO A 33 -9.52 5.73 2.10
CA PRO A 33 -9.23 7.14 2.31
C PRO A 33 -9.10 7.88 0.96
N PRO A 34 -9.45 9.19 0.90
CA PRO A 34 -9.38 10.00 -0.32
C PRO A 34 -7.94 10.45 -0.65
N VAL A 35 -7.02 9.50 -0.74
CA VAL A 35 -5.59 9.67 -1.02
C VAL A 35 -5.16 8.54 -1.97
N ALA A 36 -4.07 8.71 -2.72
CA ALA A 36 -3.53 7.61 -3.52
C ALA A 36 -3.03 6.49 -2.59
N THR A 37 -3.80 5.40 -2.51
CA THR A 37 -3.48 4.20 -1.72
C THR A 37 -2.69 3.20 -2.54
N TYR A 38 -2.07 2.23 -1.88
CA TYR A 38 -1.43 1.09 -2.54
C TYR A 38 -2.38 0.36 -3.50
N ALA A 39 -3.64 0.16 -3.10
CA ALA A 39 -4.65 -0.46 -3.96
C ALA A 39 -4.91 0.37 -5.24
N GLY A 40 -5.07 1.69 -5.11
CA GLY A 40 -5.32 2.57 -6.26
C GLY A 40 -4.10 2.77 -7.17
N LEU A 41 -2.89 2.73 -6.62
CA LEU A 41 -1.64 2.91 -7.40
C LEU A 41 -1.18 1.63 -8.09
N ASN A 42 -1.48 0.47 -7.51
CA ASN A 42 -0.98 -0.83 -7.98
C ASN A 42 -2.13 -1.75 -8.41
N LEU A 43 -2.93 -2.22 -7.44
CA LEU A 43 -3.87 -3.32 -7.62
C LEU A 43 -5.02 -3.03 -8.60
N TRP A 44 -5.40 -1.76 -8.74
CA TRP A 44 -6.44 -1.32 -9.68
C TRP A 44 -5.86 -0.65 -10.94
N ASN A 45 -4.53 -0.57 -11.06
CA ASN A 45 -3.82 0.27 -12.02
C ASN A 45 -2.95 -0.54 -12.99
N PHE A 46 -3.43 -1.70 -13.46
CA PHE A 46 -2.68 -2.50 -14.42
C PHE A 46 -3.57 -3.20 -15.44
N LEU A 47 -2.95 -3.55 -16.56
CA LEU A 47 -3.45 -4.49 -17.56
C LEU A 47 -2.46 -5.66 -17.67
N SER A 48 -2.95 -6.80 -18.15
CA SER A 48 -2.09 -7.90 -18.57
C SER A 48 -2.49 -8.38 -19.95
N THR A 49 -1.50 -8.83 -20.71
CA THR A 49 -1.69 -9.52 -21.99
C THR A 49 -1.91 -11.03 -21.81
N THR A 50 -1.78 -11.54 -20.58
CA THR A 50 -1.97 -12.95 -20.23
C THR A 50 -2.78 -13.10 -18.94
N ASP A 51 -3.10 -14.34 -18.56
CA ASP A 51 -3.71 -14.64 -17.24
C ASP A 51 -2.66 -14.90 -16.14
N ASP A 52 -1.36 -14.83 -16.46
CA ASP A 52 -0.28 -14.96 -15.50
C ASP A 52 0.22 -13.60 -15.04
N PHE A 53 -0.35 -13.11 -13.93
CA PHE A 53 0.02 -11.82 -13.37
C PHE A 53 1.35 -11.82 -12.63
N THR A 54 2.10 -12.93 -12.63
CA THR A 54 3.47 -12.98 -12.11
C THR A 54 4.53 -12.68 -13.18
N ASP A 55 4.13 -12.70 -14.45
CA ASP A 55 4.97 -12.33 -15.60
C ASP A 55 4.95 -10.81 -15.79
N LEU A 56 5.97 -10.11 -15.25
CA LEU A 56 6.08 -8.65 -15.30
C LEU A 56 6.09 -8.09 -16.72
N GLU A 57 6.67 -8.83 -17.66
CA GLU A 57 6.76 -8.47 -19.06
C GLU A 57 5.39 -8.45 -19.74
N SER A 58 4.41 -9.17 -19.19
CA SER A 58 3.03 -9.19 -19.68
C SER A 58 2.19 -8.03 -19.13
N LEU A 59 2.68 -7.30 -18.12
CA LEU A 59 1.95 -6.28 -17.40
C LEU A 59 2.24 -4.86 -17.92
N GLU A 60 1.22 -4.00 -17.84
CA GLU A 60 1.33 -2.58 -18.17
C GLU A 60 0.57 -1.73 -17.15
N SER A 61 1.14 -0.60 -16.72
CA SER A 61 0.44 0.34 -15.83
C SER A 61 -0.55 1.20 -16.62
N LEU A 62 -1.77 1.37 -16.11
CA LEU A 62 -2.79 2.21 -16.76
C LEU A 62 -2.49 3.71 -16.64
N HIS A 63 -2.02 4.12 -15.47
CA HIS A 63 -1.75 5.51 -15.14
C HIS A 63 -0.43 5.66 -14.38
N THR A 64 0.33 6.68 -14.74
CA THR A 64 1.60 7.08 -14.14
C THR A 64 1.63 8.61 -14.00
N PHE A 65 2.39 9.13 -13.05
CA PHE A 65 2.58 10.56 -12.84
C PHE A 65 3.68 11.13 -13.75
N THR A 66 4.79 10.42 -13.91
CA THR A 66 5.98 10.88 -14.64
C THR A 66 6.03 10.31 -16.06
N GLY A 67 5.34 9.20 -16.32
CA GLY A 67 5.43 8.47 -17.58
C GLY A 67 6.75 7.70 -17.74
N THR A 68 7.58 7.61 -16.70
CA THR A 68 8.84 6.88 -16.76
C THR A 68 8.62 5.38 -16.66
N LYS A 69 9.55 4.60 -17.25
CA LYS A 69 9.57 3.15 -17.10
C LYS A 69 9.76 2.76 -15.64
N ASP A 70 10.55 3.53 -14.89
CA ASP A 70 10.82 3.33 -13.47
C ASP A 70 9.56 3.36 -12.61
N GLU A 71 8.65 4.29 -12.90
CA GLU A 71 7.40 4.39 -12.16
C GLU A 71 6.48 3.20 -12.44
N ALA A 72 6.30 2.88 -13.72
CA ALA A 72 5.51 1.71 -14.11
C ALA A 72 6.10 0.43 -13.50
N TRP A 73 7.42 0.23 -13.59
CA TRP A 73 8.07 -0.95 -13.03
C TRP A 73 7.90 -1.06 -11.51
N PHE A 74 7.99 0.05 -10.79
CA PHE A 74 7.76 0.10 -9.35
C PHE A 74 6.35 -0.38 -8.96
N TYR A 75 5.32 0.03 -9.71
CA TYR A 75 3.95 -0.44 -9.50
C TYR A 75 3.78 -1.91 -9.89
N LEU A 76 4.30 -2.32 -11.06
CA LEU A 76 4.10 -3.65 -11.60
C LEU A 76 4.81 -4.74 -10.78
N VAL A 77 6.02 -4.48 -10.25
CA VAL A 77 6.68 -5.40 -9.30
C VAL A 77 5.79 -5.66 -8.09
N SER A 78 5.13 -4.61 -7.58
CA SER A 78 4.19 -4.74 -6.47
C SER A 78 2.98 -5.61 -6.84
N VAL A 79 2.42 -5.45 -8.05
CA VAL A 79 1.32 -6.30 -8.56
C VAL A 79 1.75 -7.76 -8.68
N ALA A 80 2.91 -8.04 -9.26
CA ALA A 80 3.39 -9.40 -9.46
C ALA A 80 3.65 -10.12 -8.12
N MET A 81 4.18 -9.40 -7.12
CA MET A 81 4.34 -9.94 -5.76
C MET A 81 2.99 -10.34 -5.14
N GLU A 82 1.97 -9.51 -5.28
CA GLU A 82 0.62 -9.77 -4.78
C GLU A 82 -0.02 -10.97 -5.49
N ALA A 83 0.12 -11.06 -6.82
CA ALA A 83 -0.34 -12.21 -7.60
C ALA A 83 0.36 -13.52 -7.19
N GLN A 84 1.67 -13.47 -6.97
CA GLN A 84 2.46 -14.62 -6.53
C GLN A 84 2.03 -15.08 -5.12
N GLY A 85 1.72 -14.15 -4.22
CA GLY A 85 1.26 -14.43 -2.87
C GLY A 85 -0.21 -14.87 -2.74
N ALA A 86 -1.06 -14.61 -3.74
CA ALA A 86 -2.50 -14.89 -3.67
C ALA A 86 -2.84 -16.34 -3.30
N ARG A 87 -2.06 -17.32 -3.81
CA ARG A 87 -2.29 -18.75 -3.52
C ARG A 87 -2.01 -19.12 -2.06
N ILE A 88 -1.05 -18.44 -1.43
CA ILE A 88 -0.64 -18.70 -0.04
C ILE A 88 -1.80 -18.51 0.92
N ILE A 89 -2.66 -17.51 0.65
CA ILE A 89 -3.77 -17.18 1.55
C ILE A 89 -4.66 -18.40 1.75
N THR A 90 -5.03 -19.08 0.66
CA THR A 90 -5.90 -20.26 0.72
C THR A 90 -5.20 -21.45 1.39
N ASP A 91 -3.93 -21.71 1.04
CA ASP A 91 -3.15 -22.83 1.59
C ASP A 91 -2.98 -22.70 3.11
N MET A 92 -2.72 -21.49 3.59
CA MET A 92 -2.54 -21.23 5.00
C MET A 92 -3.86 -21.22 5.78
N LEU A 93 -4.97 -20.75 5.20
CA LEU A 93 -6.29 -20.90 5.83
C LEU A 93 -6.66 -22.39 6.00
N ASN A 94 -6.37 -23.22 5.00
CA ASN A 94 -6.54 -24.67 5.09
C ASN A 94 -5.63 -25.31 6.16
N ALA A 95 -4.39 -24.83 6.27
CA ALA A 95 -3.47 -25.27 7.31
C ALA A 95 -3.98 -24.95 8.72
N LEU A 96 -4.53 -23.73 8.92
CA LEU A 96 -5.13 -23.32 10.19
C LEU A 96 -6.34 -24.19 10.57
N GLU A 97 -7.21 -24.53 9.62
CA GLU A 97 -8.34 -25.43 9.89
C GLU A 97 -7.87 -26.85 10.26
N SER A 98 -6.80 -27.33 9.62
CA SER A 98 -6.18 -28.64 9.84
C SER A 98 -5.55 -28.81 11.22
N ILE A 99 -5.37 -27.72 11.98
CA ILE A 99 -4.91 -27.78 13.38
C ILE A 99 -5.91 -28.56 14.25
N LYS A 100 -7.21 -28.40 14.00
CA LYS A 100 -8.27 -29.04 14.80
C LYS A 100 -8.24 -30.56 14.70
N SER A 101 -7.94 -31.07 13.50
CA SER A 101 -7.81 -32.51 13.22
C SER A 101 -6.40 -33.06 13.49
N ARG A 102 -5.44 -32.20 13.86
CA ARG A 102 -4.02 -32.54 14.01
C ARG A 102 -3.43 -33.17 12.75
N ASP A 103 -3.87 -32.73 11.58
CA ASP A 103 -3.28 -33.16 10.31
C ASP A 103 -1.97 -32.42 10.06
N TYR A 104 -0.92 -32.90 10.74
CA TYR A 104 0.43 -32.36 10.60
C TYR A 104 0.99 -32.50 9.18
N GLY A 105 0.52 -33.46 8.38
CA GLY A 105 0.97 -33.64 7.00
C GLY A 105 0.51 -32.48 6.11
N THR A 106 -0.73 -32.03 6.27
CA THR A 106 -1.25 -30.85 5.55
C THR A 106 -0.62 -29.56 6.05
N ILE A 107 -0.44 -29.40 7.36
CA ILE A 107 0.21 -28.21 7.94
C ILE A 107 1.65 -28.07 7.45
N THR A 108 2.46 -29.14 7.51
CA THR A 108 3.86 -29.10 7.07
C THR A 108 3.97 -28.76 5.58
N ARG A 109 3.15 -29.37 4.71
CA ARG A 109 3.13 -29.05 3.28
C ARG A 109 2.80 -27.59 3.01
N ALA A 110 1.79 -27.04 3.69
CA ALA A 110 1.43 -25.64 3.53
C ALA A 110 2.56 -24.69 3.97
N LEU A 111 3.30 -25.03 5.03
CA LEU A 111 4.47 -24.25 5.47
C LEU A 111 5.65 -24.36 4.50
N ASP A 112 5.89 -25.53 3.91
CA ASP A 112 6.91 -25.71 2.87
C ASP A 112 6.55 -24.89 1.61
N ASP A 113 5.30 -24.95 1.18
CA ASP A 113 4.79 -24.18 0.03
C ASP A 113 4.83 -22.67 0.31
N LEU A 114 4.47 -22.23 1.52
CA LEU A 114 4.63 -20.86 1.99
C LEU A 114 6.09 -20.41 1.90
N SER A 115 7.04 -21.21 2.40
CA SER A 115 8.47 -20.88 2.34
C SER A 115 8.96 -20.75 0.90
N ALA A 116 8.58 -21.69 0.03
CA ALA A 116 8.92 -21.63 -1.38
C ALA A 116 8.33 -20.40 -2.06
N ASN A 117 7.11 -20.01 -1.69
CA ASN A 117 6.44 -18.85 -2.26
C ASN A 117 7.06 -17.52 -1.78
N ILE A 118 7.40 -17.40 -0.50
CA ILE A 118 8.14 -16.23 0.03
C ILE A 118 9.45 -16.02 -0.76
N ARG A 119 10.16 -17.10 -1.11
CA ARG A 119 11.38 -16.99 -1.95
C ARG A 119 11.08 -16.46 -3.35
N LYS A 120 9.96 -16.87 -3.97
CA LYS A 120 9.52 -16.35 -5.27
C LYS A 120 9.13 -14.88 -5.22
N ILE A 121 8.41 -14.47 -4.16
CA ILE A 121 8.11 -13.05 -3.89
C ILE A 121 9.41 -12.26 -3.73
N GLY A 122 10.40 -12.80 -3.00
CA GLY A 122 11.73 -12.21 -2.86
C GLY A 122 12.43 -12.03 -4.21
N ALA A 123 12.39 -13.04 -5.08
CA ALA A 123 12.96 -12.96 -6.42
C ALA A 123 12.27 -11.88 -7.27
N LEU A 124 10.93 -11.75 -7.19
CA LEU A 124 10.19 -10.67 -7.87
C LEU A 124 10.59 -9.29 -7.32
N LEU A 125 10.76 -9.15 -6.01
CA LEU A 125 11.23 -7.91 -5.40
C LEU A 125 12.64 -7.53 -5.87
N GLU A 126 13.54 -8.50 -6.06
CA GLU A 126 14.87 -8.26 -6.63
C GLU A 126 14.82 -7.72 -8.05
N ARG A 127 13.77 -8.04 -8.82
CA ARG A 127 13.57 -7.47 -10.17
C ARG A 127 13.32 -5.97 -10.15
N MET A 128 13.05 -5.36 -9.00
CA MET A 128 12.99 -3.89 -8.86
C MET A 128 14.27 -3.23 -9.38
N TYR A 129 15.44 -3.85 -9.17
CA TYR A 129 16.74 -3.32 -9.63
C TYR A 129 16.93 -3.35 -11.15
N GLU A 130 16.09 -4.06 -11.90
CA GLU A 130 16.21 -4.16 -13.37
C GLU A 130 15.86 -2.82 -14.04
N HIS A 131 14.77 -2.19 -13.59
CA HIS A 131 14.15 -1.07 -14.30
C HIS A 131 13.60 0.03 -13.38
N CYS A 132 14.01 0.08 -12.11
CA CYS A 132 13.69 1.18 -11.20
C CYS A 132 14.98 1.77 -10.61
N ASP A 133 15.46 2.86 -11.22
CA ASP A 133 16.64 3.58 -10.77
C ASP A 133 16.36 4.28 -9.41
N PRO A 134 17.22 4.10 -8.39
CA PRO A 134 16.99 4.68 -7.07
C PRO A 134 16.90 6.22 -7.06
N MET A 135 17.60 6.91 -7.96
CA MET A 135 17.58 8.37 -8.05
C MET A 135 16.29 8.85 -8.71
N VAL A 136 15.85 8.20 -9.79
CA VAL A 136 14.54 8.48 -10.40
C VAL A 136 13.43 8.23 -9.39
N PHE A 137 13.47 7.11 -8.67
CA PHE A 137 12.52 6.83 -7.60
C PHE A 137 12.49 7.93 -6.53
N PHE A 138 13.65 8.33 -6.01
CA PHE A 138 13.71 9.26 -4.89
C PHE A 138 13.28 10.68 -5.27
N TYR A 139 13.70 11.17 -6.43
CA TYR A 139 13.50 12.58 -6.82
C TYR A 139 12.27 12.81 -7.70
N GLU A 140 11.85 11.83 -8.50
CA GLU A 140 10.77 12.00 -9.46
C GLU A 140 9.49 11.28 -9.04
N ILE A 141 9.58 10.05 -8.52
CA ILE A 141 8.41 9.22 -8.22
C ILE A 141 7.89 9.45 -6.79
N ARG A 142 8.79 9.33 -5.79
CA ARG A 142 8.45 9.40 -4.37
C ARG A 142 7.67 10.66 -3.96
N PRO A 143 7.92 11.86 -4.52
CA PRO A 143 7.09 13.03 -4.22
C PRO A 143 5.59 12.79 -4.48
N PHE A 144 5.24 12.09 -5.56
CA PHE A 144 3.84 11.78 -5.87
C PHE A 144 3.24 10.68 -5.00
N LEU A 145 4.06 9.83 -4.38
CA LEU A 145 3.59 8.82 -3.42
C LEU A 145 3.30 9.41 -2.04
N ALA A 146 3.75 10.65 -1.78
CA ALA A 146 3.54 11.33 -0.51
C ALA A 146 2.04 11.62 -0.27
N GLY A 147 1.58 11.34 0.94
CA GLY A 147 0.30 11.88 1.45
C GLY A 147 0.52 13.22 2.15
N SER A 148 -0.50 13.74 2.81
CA SER A 148 -0.46 15.04 3.48
C SER A 148 -0.09 15.00 4.97
N LYS A 149 -0.02 13.81 5.58
CA LYS A 149 0.31 13.65 7.00
C LYS A 149 1.79 13.91 7.27
N ASN A 150 2.08 14.76 8.27
CA ASN A 150 3.43 15.17 8.68
C ASN A 150 4.23 15.89 7.57
N MET A 151 3.56 16.60 6.66
CA MET A 151 4.18 17.29 5.51
C MET A 151 4.33 18.81 5.71
N ALA A 152 4.48 19.28 6.95
CA ALA A 152 4.67 20.71 7.23
C ALA A 152 5.88 21.30 6.50
N ALA A 153 7.00 20.56 6.44
CA ALA A 153 8.21 20.98 5.74
C ALA A 153 8.04 21.09 4.22
N ALA A 154 7.04 20.39 3.65
CA ALA A 154 6.69 20.44 2.24
C ALA A 154 5.55 21.45 1.95
N GLY A 155 5.17 22.28 2.92
CA GLY A 155 4.14 23.31 2.75
C GLY A 155 2.71 22.87 3.12
N LEU A 156 2.52 21.67 3.70
CA LEU A 156 1.20 21.17 4.11
C LEU A 156 1.11 20.99 5.64
N PRO A 157 1.17 22.07 6.45
CA PRO A 157 1.16 21.95 7.92
C PRO A 157 -0.15 21.37 8.47
N ASN A 158 -1.28 21.67 7.83
CA ASN A 158 -2.61 21.19 8.21
C ASN A 158 -3.09 20.01 7.34
N GLY A 159 -2.25 19.53 6.43
CA GLY A 159 -2.62 18.56 5.41
C GLY A 159 -3.25 19.23 4.19
N ILE A 160 -4.25 18.59 3.59
CA ILE A 160 -4.98 19.10 2.41
C ILE A 160 -6.41 19.47 2.84
N PHE A 161 -6.88 20.62 2.39
CA PHE A 161 -8.28 21.03 2.48
C PHE A 161 -9.06 20.46 1.30
N TYR A 162 -10.03 19.60 1.59
CA TYR A 162 -10.94 19.06 0.59
C TYR A 162 -12.15 19.99 0.50
N ASP A 163 -12.13 20.91 -0.48
CA ASP A 163 -13.19 21.91 -0.66
C ASP A 163 -14.45 21.26 -1.24
N GLU A 164 -15.60 21.37 -0.59
CA GLU A 164 -16.88 20.84 -1.06
C GLU A 164 -17.77 21.92 -1.72
N GLY A 165 -17.20 23.11 -1.94
CA GLY A 165 -17.86 24.28 -2.48
C GLY A 165 -18.74 24.98 -1.43
N ASN A 166 -19.12 26.23 -1.75
CA ASN A 166 -19.99 27.07 -0.92
C ASN A 166 -19.45 27.26 0.53
N GLY A 167 -18.13 27.33 0.68
CA GLY A 167 -17.48 27.49 1.98
C GLY A 167 -17.51 26.25 2.87
N ARG A 168 -17.85 25.07 2.32
CA ARG A 168 -17.77 23.77 3.03
C ARG A 168 -16.50 23.04 2.65
N GLY A 169 -16.02 22.19 3.55
CA GLY A 169 -14.86 21.35 3.32
C GLY A 169 -14.17 20.99 4.63
N SER A 170 -13.13 20.16 4.57
CA SER A 170 -12.39 19.74 5.76
C SER A 170 -10.90 19.58 5.49
N TRP A 171 -10.09 19.96 6.48
CA TRP A 171 -8.65 19.67 6.51
C TRP A 171 -8.43 18.21 6.88
N GLN A 172 -7.64 17.50 6.09
CA GLN A 172 -7.29 16.10 6.38
C GLN A 172 -5.80 15.83 6.19
N GLN A 173 -5.24 15.11 7.15
CA GLN A 173 -3.86 14.61 7.15
C GLN A 173 -3.85 13.10 6.90
N LEU A 174 -3.60 12.71 5.66
CA LEU A 174 -3.63 11.31 5.21
C LEU A 174 -2.23 10.82 4.88
N ARG A 175 -1.93 9.56 5.21
CA ARG A 175 -0.69 8.92 4.76
C ARG A 175 -0.83 8.53 3.30
N GLY A 176 0.22 8.71 2.52
CA GLY A 176 0.24 8.31 1.12
C GLY A 176 0.37 6.80 0.95
N GLY A 177 0.46 6.37 -0.30
CA GLY A 177 0.66 4.98 -0.67
C GLY A 177 1.97 4.44 -0.10
N SER A 178 1.91 3.23 0.44
CA SER A 178 3.07 2.52 0.96
C SER A 178 2.83 1.02 0.85
N ASN A 179 3.90 0.25 0.64
CA ASN A 179 3.84 -1.21 0.67
C ASN A 179 3.32 -1.74 2.00
N GLY A 180 3.39 -0.97 3.10
CA GLY A 180 2.77 -1.36 4.37
C GLY A 180 1.23 -1.48 4.32
N GLN A 181 0.58 -0.95 3.26
CA GLN A 181 -0.85 -1.12 3.00
C GLN A 181 -1.16 -2.42 2.21
N SER A 182 -0.14 -3.18 1.78
CA SER A 182 -0.31 -4.51 1.21
C SER A 182 -0.93 -5.44 2.24
N SER A 183 -2.02 -6.10 1.85
CA SER A 183 -2.68 -7.09 2.71
C SER A 183 -1.88 -8.38 2.77
N LEU A 184 -1.15 -8.75 1.70
CA LEU A 184 -0.28 -9.91 1.70
C LEU A 184 0.84 -9.80 2.73
N ILE A 185 1.51 -8.64 2.82
CA ILE A 185 2.60 -8.45 3.80
C ILE A 185 2.06 -8.62 5.24
N GLN A 186 0.92 -7.99 5.54
CA GLN A 186 0.29 -8.12 6.86
C GLN A 186 -0.17 -9.56 7.14
N PHE A 187 -0.69 -10.26 6.13
CA PHE A 187 -1.12 -11.64 6.24
C PHE A 187 0.04 -12.57 6.64
N LEU A 188 1.21 -12.41 6.01
CA LEU A 188 2.39 -13.22 6.30
C LEU A 188 2.85 -13.06 7.75
N ASP A 189 2.85 -11.83 8.27
CA ASP A 189 3.19 -11.58 9.68
C ASP A 189 2.17 -12.23 10.62
N ILE A 190 0.87 -12.03 10.35
CA ILE A 190 -0.22 -12.56 11.19
C ILE A 190 -0.19 -14.09 11.23
N VAL A 191 -0.07 -14.74 10.07
CA VAL A 191 -0.15 -16.21 9.99
C VAL A 191 1.06 -16.90 10.62
N LEU A 192 2.23 -16.25 10.59
CA LEU A 192 3.45 -16.73 11.23
C LEU A 192 3.56 -16.32 12.70
N GLY A 193 2.65 -15.45 13.18
CA GLY A 193 2.71 -14.91 14.54
C GLY A 193 3.89 -13.97 14.77
N VAL A 194 4.32 -13.23 13.75
CA VAL A 194 5.40 -12.24 13.83
C VAL A 194 4.84 -10.93 14.35
N GLU A 195 5.38 -10.45 15.49
CA GLU A 195 5.03 -9.15 16.07
C GLU A 195 6.17 -8.15 15.87
N HIS A 196 5.91 -7.06 15.14
CA HIS A 196 6.87 -5.98 14.94
C HIS A 196 6.79 -4.96 16.08
N THR A 197 7.82 -4.86 16.91
CA THR A 197 7.90 -3.83 17.96
C THR A 197 8.34 -2.49 17.37
N SER A 198 7.60 -1.41 17.68
CA SER A 198 7.86 -0.04 17.20
C SER A 198 9.09 0.63 17.88
N GLU A 199 10.23 -0.05 17.97
CA GLU A 199 11.42 0.48 18.65
C GLU A 199 12.18 1.54 17.84
N GLY A 200 11.68 1.93 16.67
CA GLY A 200 12.37 2.84 15.74
C GLY A 200 12.22 4.35 16.00
N ASN A 201 11.54 4.82 17.05
CA ASN A 201 11.32 6.27 17.23
C ASN A 201 11.33 6.79 18.69
N SER A 202 11.87 6.03 19.64
CA SER A 202 11.99 6.46 21.04
C SER A 202 13.17 7.41 21.23
N ASN A 203 12.85 8.71 21.18
CA ASN A 203 13.68 9.77 21.75
C ASN A 203 13.85 9.46 23.26
N PRO A 204 15.08 9.32 23.81
CA PRO A 204 15.32 8.83 25.17
C PRO A 204 14.82 9.73 26.31
N HIS A 205 14.10 10.83 26.00
CA HIS A 205 13.52 11.76 26.97
C HIS A 205 11.99 11.75 27.05
N ALA A 206 11.28 10.90 26.31
CA ALA A 206 9.83 10.80 26.45
C ALA A 206 9.47 9.76 27.52
N SER A 207 8.91 10.23 28.65
CA SER A 207 8.38 9.39 29.71
C SER A 207 7.31 8.42 29.17
N LYS A 208 7.46 7.13 29.54
CA LYS A 208 6.54 6.05 29.19
C LYS A 208 5.15 6.36 29.75
N THR A 209 4.23 6.78 28.89
CA THR A 209 2.80 6.73 29.21
C THR A 209 2.22 5.54 28.46
N THR A 210 1.81 4.52 29.21
CA THR A 210 1.12 3.34 28.71
C THR A 210 -0.18 3.76 28.03
N CYS A 211 -0.20 3.76 26.70
CA CYS A 211 -1.43 3.91 25.92
C CYS A 211 -1.75 2.54 25.31
N GLN A 212 -2.78 1.88 25.84
CA GLN A 212 -3.41 0.74 25.18
C GLN A 212 -3.97 1.21 23.84
N VAL A 213 -3.23 0.97 22.76
CA VAL A 213 -3.75 1.18 21.41
C VAL A 213 -4.70 0.03 21.12
N ARG A 214 -5.99 0.28 21.29
CA ARG A 214 -7.03 -0.47 20.60
C ARG A 214 -6.72 -0.42 19.10
N THR A 215 -6.63 -1.58 18.49
CA THR A 215 -6.50 -1.80 17.05
C THR A 215 -7.43 -0.86 16.28
N SER A 216 -6.85 0.08 15.53
CA SER A 216 -7.60 0.99 14.67
C SER A 216 -8.14 0.26 13.45
N ALA A 217 -9.33 0.69 13.00
CA ALA A 217 -10.19 0.14 11.94
C ALA A 217 -9.58 -0.05 10.53
N SER A 218 -8.26 0.03 10.37
CA SER A 218 -7.56 -0.36 9.13
C SER A 218 -7.31 -1.86 9.07
N SER A 219 -7.21 -2.55 10.21
CA SER A 219 -7.09 -4.02 10.26
C SER A 219 -8.44 -4.74 10.07
N SER A 220 -9.57 -4.03 10.20
CA SER A 220 -10.91 -4.64 10.04
C SER A 220 -11.26 -5.01 8.61
N MET A 221 -10.52 -4.52 7.61
CA MET A 221 -10.82 -4.84 6.21
C MET A 221 -10.36 -6.26 5.82
N PHE A 222 -9.48 -6.88 6.63
CA PHE A 222 -9.08 -8.28 6.44
C PHE A 222 -10.18 -9.29 6.77
N LEU A 223 -11.27 -8.86 7.42
CA LEU A 223 -12.39 -9.72 7.82
C LEU A 223 -13.66 -9.51 6.98
N ALA A 224 -13.59 -8.67 5.93
CA ALA A 224 -14.73 -8.37 5.06
C ALA A 224 -14.69 -9.09 3.70
N TRP A 225 -13.69 -9.94 3.46
CA TRP A 225 -13.61 -10.86 2.31
C TRP A 225 -13.18 -12.24 2.76
#